data_AF-K8DWT7-F1
#
_entry.id   AF-K8DWT7-F1
#
_cell.length_a   1.000
_cell.length_b   1.000
_cell.length_c   1.000
_cell.angle_alpha   90.00
_cell.angle_beta   90.00
_cell.angle_gamma   90.00
#
_symmetry.space_group_name_H-M   'P 1'
#
loop_
_entity.id
_entity.type
_entity.pdbx_description
1 polymer ?
#
loop_
_entity_poly.entity_id
_entity_poly.type
_entity_poly.pdbx_seq_one_letter_code
_entity_poly.pdbx_strand_id
1 'polypeptide(L)'
;MAPIIVAGEESPDEAAIRERSIELLFSKKDLKPASHRQAFYKLCAKADLLGSFGRSLLDIALRVSPDEAEKWYEEAKSEISDEFPSRIVNNLACCYAGLSLVNKLCEFLNVTWSEVFPINKGACIRYLQNGVQEYLLDGGSNNKTIVEQTLEIMARMKLAPNQDYTFDKDGKVIGIRFCDVYDRYTKYRRDYAITGECLPYNQFLKQLRQSDFFIESNKTMRFGNETKKAWALDFSILKERCDVSGFEITDIEPL
;
A
#
# COMPACT_ATOMS: atom_id res chain seq x y z
N MET A 1 2.99 -16.88 15.59
CA MET A 1 1.55 -16.69 15.35
C MET A 1 1.16 -17.52 14.15
N ALA A 2 -0.01 -18.17 14.17
CA ALA A 2 -0.56 -18.80 12.97
C ALA A 2 -1.14 -17.72 12.04
N PRO A 3 -1.07 -17.88 10.72
CA PRO A 3 -1.75 -16.99 9.79
C PRO A 3 -3.26 -17.03 10.06
N ILE A 4 -3.90 -15.88 10.00
CA ILE A 4 -5.35 -15.74 10.17
C ILE A 4 -5.96 -15.39 8.82
N ILE A 5 -7.01 -16.10 8.44
CA ILE A 5 -7.83 -15.76 7.28
C ILE A 5 -9.08 -15.06 7.80
N VAL A 6 -9.29 -13.83 7.36
CA VAL A 6 -10.48 -13.02 7.69
C VAL A 6 -11.30 -12.85 6.41
N ALA A 7 -12.61 -13.08 6.50
CA ALA A 7 -13.56 -12.82 5.43
C ALA A 7 -14.56 -11.78 5.91
N GLY A 8 -14.71 -10.71 5.14
CA GLY A 8 -15.59 -9.59 5.46
C GLY A 8 -15.85 -8.74 4.21
N GLU A 9 -16.72 -7.74 4.36
CA GLU A 9 -17.03 -6.78 3.29
C GLU A 9 -16.11 -5.56 3.33
N GLU A 10 -15.42 -5.32 4.46
CA GLU A 10 -14.53 -4.18 4.68
C GLU A 10 -13.07 -4.64 4.78
N SER A 11 -12.18 -3.87 4.16
CA SER A 11 -10.73 -3.98 4.29
C SER A 11 -10.20 -3.08 5.42
N PRO A 12 -9.06 -3.41 6.05
CA PRO A 12 -8.46 -2.55 7.07
C PRO A 12 -7.90 -1.26 6.44
N ASP A 13 -8.26 -0.10 6.99
CA ASP A 13 -7.77 1.22 6.53
C ASP A 13 -6.31 1.50 6.96
N GLU A 14 -5.82 0.81 8.00
CA GLU A 14 -4.49 1.06 8.55
C GLU A 14 -3.38 0.50 7.65
N ALA A 15 -2.51 1.37 7.12
CA ALA A 15 -1.39 0.98 6.25
C ALA A 15 -0.49 -0.11 6.86
N ALA A 16 -0.25 -0.06 8.17
CA ALA A 16 0.56 -1.06 8.87
C ALA A 16 -0.08 -2.46 8.89
N ILE A 17 -1.41 -2.53 8.85
CA ILE A 17 -2.16 -3.80 8.70
C ILE A 17 -2.16 -4.21 7.23
N ARG A 18 -2.48 -3.29 6.31
CA ARG A 18 -2.49 -3.53 4.86
C ARG A 18 -1.17 -4.16 4.41
N GLU A 19 -0.03 -3.53 4.69
CA GLU A 19 1.31 -4.04 4.34
C GLU A 19 1.66 -5.43 4.90
N ARG A 20 0.95 -5.91 5.93
CA ARG A 20 1.16 -7.21 6.56
C ARG A 20 0.10 -8.25 6.15
N SER A 21 -0.83 -7.86 5.30
CA SER A 21 -1.92 -8.69 4.81
C SER A 21 -1.79 -8.93 3.31
N ILE A 22 -2.50 -9.94 2.82
CA ILE A 22 -2.73 -10.15 1.38
C ILE A 22 -4.23 -10.14 1.20
N GLU A 23 -4.72 -9.14 0.48
CA GLU A 23 -6.15 -8.97 0.23
C GLU A 23 -6.55 -9.65 -1.07
N LEU A 24 -7.66 -10.41 -1.01
CA LEU A 24 -8.28 -11.03 -2.17
C LEU A 24 -9.69 -10.45 -2.30
N LEU A 25 -9.87 -9.56 -3.27
CA LEU A 25 -11.17 -8.95 -3.55
C LEU A 25 -11.93 -9.80 -4.57
N PHE A 26 -13.14 -10.19 -4.21
CA PHE A 26 -14.08 -10.87 -5.11
C PHE A 26 -15.20 -9.90 -5.46
N SER A 27 -15.18 -9.34 -6.67
CA SER A 27 -16.24 -8.43 -7.07
C SER A 27 -17.55 -9.19 -7.36
N LYS A 28 -18.69 -8.50 -7.29
CA LYS A 28 -19.98 -9.06 -7.74
C LYS A 28 -19.93 -9.54 -9.19
N LYS A 29 -19.08 -8.92 -10.02
CA LYS A 29 -18.85 -9.32 -11.41
C LYS A 29 -18.16 -10.69 -11.47
N ASP A 30 -17.15 -10.92 -10.65
CA ASP A 30 -16.40 -12.18 -10.59
C ASP A 30 -17.25 -13.34 -10.07
N LEU A 31 -18.23 -13.03 -9.20
CA LEU A 31 -19.18 -13.99 -8.64
C LEU A 31 -20.44 -14.20 -9.51
N LYS A 32 -20.57 -13.49 -10.63
CA LYS A 32 -21.73 -13.57 -11.53
C LYS A 32 -21.80 -14.89 -12.31
N PRO A 33 -20.69 -15.43 -12.86
CA PRO A 33 -20.73 -16.69 -13.61
C PRO A 33 -21.24 -17.86 -12.76
N ALA A 34 -22.24 -18.58 -13.27
CA ALA A 34 -22.80 -19.75 -12.58
C ALA A 34 -21.76 -20.86 -12.37
N SER A 35 -20.79 -20.98 -13.27
CA SER A 35 -19.68 -21.94 -13.18
C SER A 35 -18.85 -21.75 -11.91
N HIS A 36 -18.56 -20.50 -11.52
CA HIS A 36 -17.78 -20.21 -10.30
C HIS A 36 -18.55 -20.63 -9.05
N ARG A 37 -19.86 -20.33 -8.98
CA ARG A 37 -20.71 -20.76 -7.87
C ARG A 37 -20.81 -22.28 -7.77
N GLN A 38 -20.97 -22.96 -8.90
CA GLN A 38 -21.00 -24.42 -8.95
C GLN A 38 -19.66 -25.02 -8.49
N ALA A 39 -18.53 -24.45 -8.90
CA ALA A 39 -17.22 -24.88 -8.43
C ALA A 39 -17.07 -24.70 -6.92
N PHE A 40 -17.50 -23.55 -6.38
CA PHE A 40 -17.49 -23.30 -4.94
C PHE A 40 -18.34 -24.32 -4.17
N TYR A 41 -19.58 -24.58 -4.58
CA TYR A 41 -20.43 -25.59 -3.94
C TYR A 41 -19.83 -27.00 -4.00
N LYS A 42 -19.16 -27.35 -5.11
CA LYS A 42 -18.44 -28.63 -5.22
C LYS A 42 -17.30 -28.74 -4.22
N LEU A 43 -16.60 -27.64 -3.92
CA LEU A 43 -15.55 -27.61 -2.89
C LEU A 43 -16.15 -27.77 -1.49
N CYS A 44 -17.21 -27.03 -1.17
CA CYS A 44 -17.89 -27.12 0.12
C CYS A 44 -18.43 -28.54 0.42
N ALA A 45 -18.92 -29.24 -0.62
CA ALA A 45 -19.40 -30.62 -0.48
C ALA A 45 -18.28 -31.66 -0.27
N LYS A 46 -17.00 -31.25 -0.32
CA LYS A 46 -15.82 -32.12 -0.24
C LYS A 46 -14.92 -31.78 0.96
N ALA A 47 -15.53 -31.47 2.10
CA ALA A 47 -14.82 -31.07 3.32
C ALA A 47 -13.71 -32.05 3.73
N ASP A 48 -13.98 -33.37 3.70
CA ASP A 48 -12.99 -34.39 4.07
C ASP A 48 -11.78 -34.43 3.13
N LEU A 49 -12.01 -34.20 1.83
CA LEU A 49 -10.92 -34.10 0.85
C LEU A 49 -10.09 -32.82 1.07
N LEU A 50 -10.74 -31.70 1.41
CA LEU A 50 -10.03 -30.47 1.75
C LEU A 50 -9.20 -30.61 3.04
N GLY A 51 -9.74 -31.31 4.04
CA GLY A 51 -9.01 -31.65 5.27
C GLY A 51 -7.81 -32.55 4.99
N SER A 52 -8.00 -33.57 4.15
CA SER A 52 -6.93 -34.46 3.71
C SER A 52 -5.85 -33.71 2.93
N PHE A 53 -6.23 -32.80 2.04
CA PHE A 53 -5.30 -31.94 1.30
C PHE A 53 -4.44 -31.08 2.24
N GLY A 54 -5.05 -30.43 3.24
CA GLY A 54 -4.32 -29.67 4.25
C GLY A 54 -3.34 -30.54 5.06
N ARG A 55 -3.76 -31.76 5.43
CA ARG A 55 -2.87 -32.72 6.11
C ARG A 55 -1.70 -33.14 5.23
N SER A 56 -1.95 -33.42 3.95
CA SER A 56 -0.89 -33.76 2.99
C SER A 56 0.11 -32.64 2.82
N LEU A 57 -0.34 -31.38 2.73
CA LEU A 57 0.58 -30.22 2.68
C LEU A 57 1.47 -30.14 3.92
N LEU A 58 0.92 -30.38 5.11
CA LEU A 58 1.69 -30.41 6.36
C LEU A 58 2.73 -31.55 6.35
N ASP A 59 2.34 -32.74 5.91
CA ASP A 59 3.25 -33.90 5.84
C ASP A 59 4.38 -33.67 4.82
N ILE A 60 4.12 -32.96 3.70
CA ILE A 60 5.17 -32.53 2.76
C ILE A 60 6.04 -31.46 3.39
N ALA A 61 5.48 -30.46 4.07
CA ALA A 61 6.24 -29.38 4.69
C ALA A 61 7.26 -29.91 5.72
N LEU A 62 6.90 -30.94 6.49
CA LEU A 62 7.81 -31.60 7.43
C LEU A 62 8.99 -32.34 6.76
N ARG A 63 8.93 -32.57 5.45
CA ARG A 63 9.99 -33.21 4.65
C ARG A 63 10.81 -32.21 3.84
N VAL A 64 10.42 -30.94 3.81
CA VAL A 64 11.14 -29.87 3.12
C VAL A 64 12.31 -29.43 4.01
N SER A 65 13.51 -29.36 3.42
CA SER A 65 14.67 -28.85 4.15
C SER A 65 14.63 -27.31 4.23
N PRO A 66 15.29 -26.71 5.23
CA PRO A 66 15.43 -25.25 5.30
C PRO A 66 16.02 -24.65 4.01
N ASP A 67 17.10 -25.25 3.47
CA ASP A 67 17.75 -24.78 2.25
C ASP A 67 16.81 -24.79 1.03
N GLU A 68 15.92 -25.77 0.95
CA GLU A 68 14.95 -25.85 -0.14
C GLU A 68 13.87 -24.77 0.01
N ALA A 69 13.38 -24.54 1.22
CA ALA A 69 12.42 -23.48 1.50
C ALA A 69 13.03 -22.08 1.24
N GLU A 70 14.29 -21.87 1.63
CA GLU A 70 15.04 -20.64 1.35
C GLU A 70 15.22 -20.43 -0.16
N LYS A 71 15.54 -21.50 -0.90
CA LYS A 71 15.62 -21.42 -2.37
C LYS A 71 14.31 -20.94 -2.98
N TRP A 72 13.16 -21.47 -2.56
CA TRP A 72 11.85 -21.00 -3.07
C TRP A 72 11.59 -19.53 -2.75
N TYR A 73 12.04 -19.07 -1.59
CA TYR A 73 11.90 -17.69 -1.16
C TYR A 73 12.76 -16.74 -2.01
N GLU A 74 14.03 -17.07 -2.23
CA GLU A 74 14.93 -16.25 -3.05
C GLU A 74 14.56 -16.28 -4.54
N GLU A 75 14.09 -17.43 -5.06
CA GLU A 75 13.50 -17.52 -6.40
C GLU A 75 12.32 -16.55 -6.55
N ALA A 76 11.42 -16.50 -5.56
CA ALA A 76 10.29 -15.58 -5.60
C ALA A 76 10.74 -14.12 -5.60
N LYS A 77 11.70 -13.76 -4.72
CA LYS A 77 12.21 -12.39 -4.63
C LYS A 77 12.81 -11.91 -5.95
N SER A 78 13.49 -12.78 -6.69
CA SER A 78 14.06 -12.42 -7.99
C SER A 78 13.02 -12.11 -9.08
N GLU A 79 11.76 -12.48 -8.87
CA GLU A 79 10.63 -12.30 -9.81
C GLU A 79 9.68 -11.16 -9.37
N ILE A 80 9.91 -10.57 -8.19
CA ILE A 80 9.07 -9.51 -7.62
C ILE A 80 9.73 -8.15 -7.86
N SER A 81 8.93 -7.13 -8.17
CA SER A 81 9.43 -5.75 -8.35
C SER A 81 10.16 -5.22 -7.10
N ASP A 82 11.36 -4.66 -7.31
CA ASP A 82 12.14 -3.97 -6.28
C ASP A 82 11.50 -2.65 -5.80
N GLU A 83 10.47 -2.17 -6.50
CA GLU A 83 9.74 -0.96 -6.12
C GLU A 83 8.81 -1.18 -4.93
N PHE A 84 8.42 -2.43 -4.63
CA PHE A 84 7.53 -2.72 -3.52
C PHE A 84 8.26 -2.62 -2.16
N PRO A 85 7.55 -2.26 -1.07
CA PRO A 85 8.12 -2.31 0.26
C PRO A 85 8.60 -3.72 0.61
N SER A 86 9.71 -3.80 1.35
CA SER A 86 10.28 -5.08 1.79
C SER A 86 9.27 -6.02 2.46
N ARG A 87 8.31 -5.48 3.22
CA ARG A 87 7.24 -6.27 3.84
C ARG A 87 6.34 -6.96 2.81
N ILE A 88 5.97 -6.23 1.77
CA ILE A 88 5.14 -6.74 0.68
C ILE A 88 5.89 -7.79 -0.11
N VAL A 89 7.16 -7.52 -0.44
CA VAL A 89 8.05 -8.48 -1.11
C VAL A 89 8.13 -9.79 -0.30
N ASN A 90 8.35 -9.70 1.01
CA ASN A 90 8.43 -10.86 1.88
C ASN A 90 7.11 -11.66 1.94
N ASN A 91 5.95 -10.97 1.96
CA ASN A 91 4.64 -11.63 1.96
C ASN A 91 4.38 -12.36 0.64
N LEU A 92 4.66 -11.71 -0.49
CA LEU A 92 4.54 -12.30 -1.82
C LEU A 92 5.46 -13.52 -1.99
N ALA A 93 6.70 -13.41 -1.51
CA ALA A 93 7.65 -14.51 -1.51
C ALA A 93 7.18 -15.70 -0.65
N CYS A 94 6.59 -15.43 0.52
CA CYS A 94 5.94 -16.46 1.34
C CYS A 94 4.78 -17.15 0.60
N CYS A 95 3.94 -16.40 -0.11
CA CYS A 95 2.87 -16.98 -0.93
C CYS A 95 3.40 -17.87 -2.05
N TYR A 96 4.45 -17.44 -2.74
CA TYR A 96 5.09 -18.26 -3.76
C TYR A 96 5.71 -19.53 -3.18
N ALA A 97 6.34 -19.46 -2.01
CA ALA A 97 6.82 -20.65 -1.30
C ALA A 97 5.66 -21.61 -0.95
N GLY A 98 4.48 -21.09 -0.59
CA GLY A 98 3.26 -21.89 -0.45
C GLY A 98 2.84 -22.59 -1.75
N LEU A 99 2.94 -21.92 -2.90
CA LEU A 99 2.71 -22.55 -4.21
C LEU A 99 3.77 -23.60 -4.54
N SER A 100 5.03 -23.38 -4.18
CA SER A 100 6.11 -24.38 -4.30
C SER A 100 5.80 -25.63 -3.48
N LEU A 101 5.26 -25.47 -2.27
CA LEU A 101 4.84 -26.59 -1.42
C LEU A 101 3.72 -27.40 -2.07
N VAL A 102 2.74 -26.72 -2.69
CA VAL A 102 1.68 -27.38 -3.48
C VAL A 102 2.28 -28.13 -4.67
N ASN A 103 3.24 -27.54 -5.39
CA ASN A 103 3.93 -28.22 -6.49
C ASN A 103 4.68 -29.48 -6.01
N LYS A 104 5.34 -29.41 -4.86
CA LYS A 104 6.03 -30.56 -4.28
C LYS A 104 5.07 -31.68 -3.86
N LEU A 105 3.85 -31.32 -3.42
CA LEU A 105 2.78 -32.30 -3.20
C LEU A 105 2.33 -32.94 -4.53
N CYS A 106 2.22 -32.18 -5.62
CA CYS A 106 1.94 -32.73 -6.95
C CYS A 106 3.00 -33.77 -7.35
N GLU A 107 4.28 -33.43 -7.20
CA GLU A 107 5.41 -34.34 -7.47
C GLU A 107 5.33 -35.60 -6.62
N PHE A 108 5.02 -35.47 -5.32
CA PHE A 108 4.83 -36.61 -4.43
C PHE A 108 3.68 -37.54 -4.87
N LEU A 109 2.64 -36.98 -5.48
CA LEU A 109 1.50 -37.71 -6.05
C LEU A 109 1.74 -38.18 -7.49
N ASN A 110 2.95 -37.98 -8.04
CA ASN A 110 3.33 -38.29 -9.43
C ASN A 110 2.45 -37.58 -10.48
N VAL A 111 2.05 -36.34 -10.21
CA VAL A 111 1.37 -35.46 -11.17
C VAL A 111 2.15 -34.16 -11.34
N THR A 112 2.06 -33.58 -12.53
CA THR A 112 2.69 -32.29 -12.84
C THR A 112 1.75 -31.13 -12.52
N TRP A 113 2.31 -29.94 -12.30
CA TRP A 113 1.52 -28.73 -12.06
C TRP A 113 0.48 -28.48 -13.16
N SER A 114 0.87 -28.62 -14.43
CA SER A 114 0.01 -28.35 -15.59
C SER A 114 -1.13 -29.34 -15.76
N GLU A 115 -1.03 -30.55 -15.20
CA GLU A 115 -2.13 -31.52 -15.19
C GLU A 115 -3.22 -31.15 -14.17
N VAL A 116 -2.83 -30.45 -13.11
CA VAL A 116 -3.74 -30.10 -12.00
C VAL A 116 -4.28 -28.68 -12.12
N PHE A 117 -3.44 -27.74 -12.55
CA PHE A 117 -3.74 -26.32 -12.55
C PHE A 117 -3.67 -25.70 -13.95
N PRO A 118 -4.69 -24.90 -14.35
CA PRO A 118 -4.71 -24.26 -15.66
C PRO A 118 -3.80 -23.03 -15.76
N ILE A 119 -3.30 -22.52 -14.63
CA ILE A 119 -2.47 -21.33 -14.54
C ILE A 119 -1.08 -21.78 -14.10
N ASN A 120 -0.03 -21.42 -14.85
CA ASN A 120 1.33 -21.75 -14.46
C ASN A 120 1.81 -20.93 -13.24
N LYS A 121 2.79 -21.45 -12.51
CA LYS A 121 3.31 -20.83 -11.28
C LYS A 121 3.84 -19.40 -11.49
N GLY A 122 4.51 -19.13 -12.62
CA GLY A 122 4.98 -17.78 -12.98
C GLY A 122 3.83 -16.79 -13.24
N ALA A 123 2.70 -17.25 -13.76
CA ALA A 123 1.51 -16.42 -13.88
C ALA A 123 0.87 -16.16 -12.50
N CYS A 124 0.89 -17.13 -11.59
CA CYS A 124 0.40 -16.92 -10.22
C CYS A 124 1.14 -15.79 -9.51
N ILE A 125 2.48 -15.72 -9.60
CA ILE A 125 3.23 -14.63 -8.94
C ILE A 125 2.93 -13.26 -9.56
N ARG A 126 2.73 -13.18 -10.88
CA ARG A 126 2.32 -11.94 -11.53
C ARG A 126 0.92 -11.49 -11.11
N TYR A 127 -0.03 -12.42 -10.96
CA TYR A 127 -1.37 -12.08 -10.47
C TYR A 127 -1.34 -11.64 -9.01
N LEU A 128 -0.50 -12.24 -8.17
CA LEU A 128 -0.31 -11.79 -6.78
C LEU A 128 0.27 -10.37 -6.73
N GLN A 129 1.29 -10.08 -7.55
CA GLN A 129 1.87 -8.73 -7.66
C GLN A 129 0.83 -7.72 -8.13
N ASN A 130 0.04 -8.05 -9.16
CA ASN A 130 -1.02 -7.17 -9.64
C ASN A 130 -2.10 -6.94 -8.58
N GLY A 131 -2.50 -7.98 -7.83
CA GLY A 131 -3.48 -7.83 -6.74
C GLY A 131 -2.98 -6.90 -5.64
N VAL A 132 -1.72 -7.02 -5.26
CA VAL A 132 -1.10 -6.09 -4.30
C VAL A 132 -1.05 -4.68 -4.87
N GLN A 133 -0.58 -4.49 -6.11
CA GLN A 133 -0.47 -3.17 -6.71
C GLN A 133 -1.83 -2.47 -6.81
N GLU A 134 -2.83 -3.14 -7.37
CA GLU A 134 -4.15 -2.55 -7.63
C GLU A 134 -4.95 -2.35 -6.34
N TYR A 135 -4.92 -3.31 -5.42
CA TYR A 135 -5.85 -3.34 -4.29
C TYR A 135 -5.21 -2.97 -2.95
N LEU A 136 -3.92 -3.24 -2.78
CA LEU A 136 -3.21 -2.91 -1.54
C LEU A 136 -2.51 -1.56 -1.59
N LEU A 137 -2.09 -1.16 -2.79
CA LEU A 137 -1.29 0.05 -3.04
C LEU A 137 -2.02 1.07 -3.92
N ASP A 138 -3.30 0.82 -4.20
CA ASP A 138 -4.20 1.71 -4.95
C ASP A 138 -3.61 2.14 -6.32
N GLY A 139 -2.96 1.18 -7.00
CA GLY A 139 -2.30 1.33 -8.31
C GLY A 139 -0.84 1.78 -8.23
N GLY A 140 -0.36 2.21 -7.06
CA GLY A 140 1.01 2.67 -6.83
C GLY A 140 1.98 1.54 -6.47
N SER A 141 3.25 1.92 -6.23
CA SER A 141 4.29 1.00 -5.73
C SER A 141 4.43 1.00 -4.21
N ASN A 142 3.84 1.98 -3.50
CA ASN A 142 3.83 2.12 -2.04
C ASN A 142 2.52 2.74 -1.54
N ASN A 143 2.16 2.46 -0.29
CA ASN A 143 1.06 3.15 0.39
C ASN A 143 1.46 4.58 0.77
N LYS A 144 0.56 5.54 0.52
CA LYS A 144 0.75 6.92 0.99
C LYS A 144 0.77 6.95 2.51
N THR A 145 1.79 7.57 3.06
CA THR A 145 1.90 7.85 4.49
C THR A 145 0.83 8.84 4.95
N ILE A 146 0.53 8.87 6.26
CA ILE A 146 -0.41 9.84 6.84
C ILE A 146 0.04 11.28 6.60
N VAL A 147 1.36 11.51 6.54
CA VAL A 147 1.93 12.83 6.23
C VAL A 147 1.59 13.23 4.80
N GLU A 148 1.79 12.34 3.83
CA GLU A 148 1.44 12.56 2.41
C GLU A 148 -0.06 12.82 2.24
N GLN A 149 -0.91 11.98 2.82
CA GLN A 149 -2.37 12.17 2.80
C GLN A 149 -2.79 13.52 3.42
N THR A 150 -2.14 13.93 4.53
CA THR A 150 -2.37 15.23 5.16
C THR A 150 -2.02 16.38 4.21
N LEU A 151 -0.92 16.27 3.47
CA LEU A 151 -0.48 17.28 2.50
C LEU A 151 -1.41 17.37 1.29
N GLU A 152 -1.93 16.25 0.77
CA GLU A 152 -2.94 16.25 -0.31
C GLU A 152 -4.22 16.96 0.13
N ILE A 153 -4.69 16.71 1.35
CA ILE A 153 -5.86 17.42 1.90
C ILE A 153 -5.55 18.92 2.01
N MET A 154 -4.36 19.30 2.48
CA MET A 154 -3.95 20.70 2.56
C MET A 154 -3.88 21.38 1.19
N ALA A 155 -3.44 20.68 0.14
CA ALA A 155 -3.45 21.20 -1.23
C ALA A 155 -4.87 21.55 -1.70
N ARG A 156 -5.88 20.78 -1.26
CA ARG A 156 -7.29 21.01 -1.60
C ARG A 156 -7.96 22.16 -0.84
N MET A 157 -7.34 22.67 0.22
CA MET A 157 -7.92 23.68 1.12
C MET A 157 -7.93 25.11 0.55
N LYS A 158 -7.43 25.32 -0.68
CA LYS A 158 -7.26 26.65 -1.29
C LYS A 158 -6.49 27.61 -0.36
N LEU A 159 -5.35 27.14 0.13
CA LEU A 159 -4.46 27.94 0.97
C LEU A 159 -3.98 29.17 0.21
N ALA A 160 -3.73 30.27 0.93
CA ALA A 160 -3.31 31.52 0.32
C ALA A 160 -1.80 31.48 -0.02
N PRO A 161 -1.41 31.62 -1.30
CA PRO A 161 0.00 31.73 -1.67
C PRO A 161 0.59 32.99 -1.03
N ASN A 162 1.88 32.96 -0.70
CA ASN A 162 2.61 34.04 -0.02
C ASN A 162 2.13 34.37 1.41
N GLN A 163 1.17 33.64 1.96
CA GLN A 163 0.74 33.75 3.35
C GLN A 163 0.89 32.42 4.09
N ASP A 164 0.30 31.37 3.53
CA ASP A 164 0.23 30.04 4.13
C ASP A 164 1.38 29.15 3.66
N TYR A 165 1.72 29.30 2.39
CA TYR A 165 2.87 28.67 1.76
C TYR A 165 3.57 29.61 0.78
N THR A 166 4.79 29.27 0.40
CA THR A 166 5.57 29.94 -0.63
C THR A 166 6.51 28.94 -1.30
N PHE A 167 7.03 29.26 -2.47
CA PHE A 167 8.07 28.48 -3.12
C PHE A 167 9.43 29.17 -3.02
N ASP A 168 10.50 28.39 -3.15
CA ASP A 168 11.80 28.94 -3.48
C ASP A 168 11.84 29.43 -4.95
N LYS A 169 12.97 30.04 -5.33
CA LYS A 169 13.11 30.65 -6.66
C LYS A 169 12.97 29.65 -7.81
N ASP A 170 13.34 28.40 -7.56
CA ASP A 170 13.35 27.34 -8.56
C ASP A 170 12.06 26.52 -8.57
N GLY A 171 11.11 26.81 -7.66
CA GLY A 171 9.86 26.06 -7.51
C GLY A 171 10.03 24.64 -6.97
N LYS A 172 11.24 24.27 -6.55
CA LYS A 172 11.58 22.92 -6.08
C LYS A 172 11.34 22.73 -4.60
N VAL A 173 11.34 23.81 -3.83
CA VAL A 173 11.11 23.77 -2.39
C VAL A 173 9.86 24.54 -2.05
N ILE A 174 8.91 23.87 -1.40
CA ILE A 174 7.74 24.53 -0.81
C ILE A 174 8.01 24.79 0.67
N GLY A 175 7.78 26.03 1.11
CA GLY A 175 7.78 26.43 2.50
C GLY A 175 6.35 26.57 3.01
N ILE A 176 5.94 25.74 3.97
CA ILE A 176 4.59 25.77 4.53
C ILE A 176 4.64 26.24 6.00
N ARG A 177 3.71 27.13 6.38
CA ARG A 177 3.53 27.55 7.78
C ARG A 177 2.52 26.66 8.48
N PHE A 178 2.93 25.44 8.82
CA PHE A 178 2.04 24.45 9.44
C PHE A 178 1.35 24.93 10.72
N CYS A 179 1.97 25.82 11.51
CA CYS A 179 1.33 26.41 12.69
C CYS A 179 0.02 27.14 12.36
N ASP A 180 -0.09 27.75 11.18
CA ASP A 180 -1.26 28.50 10.75
C ASP A 180 -2.20 27.65 9.88
N VAL A 181 -1.67 26.61 9.25
CA VAL A 181 -2.42 25.74 8.33
C VAL A 181 -3.10 24.59 9.06
N TYR A 182 -2.50 24.04 10.12
CA TYR A 182 -2.95 22.78 10.70
C TYR A 182 -4.34 22.87 11.35
N ASP A 183 -4.63 23.96 12.06
CA ASP A 183 -5.95 24.16 12.67
C ASP A 183 -7.04 24.25 11.60
N ARG A 184 -6.76 24.93 10.48
CA ARG A 184 -7.66 24.98 9.32
C ARG A 184 -7.83 23.61 8.68
N TYR A 185 -6.78 22.80 8.65
CA TYR A 185 -6.83 21.43 8.15
C TYR A 185 -7.78 20.56 8.98
N THR A 186 -7.66 20.59 10.32
CA THR A 186 -8.56 19.81 11.18
C THR A 186 -10.02 20.26 11.05
N LYS A 187 -10.26 21.57 10.93
CA LYS A 187 -11.60 22.11 10.64
C LYS A 187 -12.11 21.63 9.27
N TYR A 188 -11.31 21.74 8.23
CA TYR A 188 -11.66 21.33 6.87
C TYR A 188 -12.04 19.86 6.81
N ARG A 189 -11.26 18.98 7.46
CA ARG A 189 -11.60 17.55 7.54
C ARG A 189 -12.98 17.29 8.13
N ARG A 190 -13.31 17.97 9.22
CA ARG A 190 -14.64 17.86 9.84
C ARG A 190 -15.73 18.39 8.91
N ASP A 191 -15.53 19.56 8.33
CA ASP A 191 -16.54 20.25 7.53
C ASP A 191 -16.84 19.50 6.22
N TYR A 192 -15.87 18.75 5.68
CA TYR A 192 -16.01 17.94 4.46
C TYR A 192 -16.08 16.43 4.71
N ALA A 193 -16.32 16.01 5.97
CA ALA A 193 -16.43 14.61 6.37
C ALA A 193 -15.28 13.71 5.87
N ILE A 194 -14.04 14.22 5.90
CA ILE A 194 -12.85 13.47 5.50
C ILE A 194 -12.47 12.48 6.61
N THR A 195 -12.76 11.21 6.37
CA THR A 195 -12.50 10.07 7.26
C THR A 195 -11.04 9.61 7.19
N GLY A 196 -10.66 8.67 8.06
CA GLY A 196 -9.29 8.15 8.19
C GLY A 196 -8.50 8.79 9.32
N GLU A 197 -7.25 8.36 9.49
CA GLU A 197 -6.39 8.79 10.58
C GLU A 197 -6.05 10.29 10.50
N CYS A 198 -6.11 10.97 11.65
CA CYS A 198 -5.70 12.37 11.80
C CYS A 198 -4.78 12.50 13.01
N LEU A 199 -3.49 12.71 12.75
CA LEU A 199 -2.50 12.85 13.82
C LEU A 199 -2.72 14.15 14.62
N PRO A 200 -2.35 14.20 15.91
CA PRO A 200 -2.14 15.45 16.62
C PRO A 200 -0.98 16.24 16.00
N TYR A 201 -1.05 17.58 16.03
CA TYR A 201 -0.07 18.49 15.42
C TYR A 201 1.40 18.10 15.68
N ASN A 202 1.76 17.86 16.95
CA ASN A 202 3.13 17.50 17.32
C ASN A 202 3.57 16.13 16.78
N GLN A 203 2.65 15.18 16.66
CA GLN A 203 2.94 13.87 16.07
C GLN A 203 3.09 13.99 14.56
N PHE A 204 2.24 14.77 13.89
CA PHE A 204 2.39 15.08 12.46
C PHE A 204 3.77 15.69 12.19
N LEU A 205 4.18 16.73 12.92
CA LEU A 205 5.50 17.33 12.75
C LEU A 205 6.65 16.35 13.03
N LYS A 206 6.48 15.43 14.00
CA LYS A 206 7.48 14.41 14.30
C LYS A 206 7.63 13.42 13.15
N GLN A 207 6.53 12.95 12.56
CA GLN A 207 6.55 12.04 11.42
C GLN A 207 7.04 12.75 10.14
N LEU A 208 6.63 14.01 9.93
CA LEU A 208 7.10 14.83 8.82
C LEU A 208 8.63 14.92 8.78
N ARG A 209 9.30 15.08 9.93
CA ARG A 209 10.77 15.10 10.00
C ARG A 209 11.45 13.81 9.58
N GLN A 210 10.71 12.69 9.57
CA GLN A 210 11.22 11.38 9.18
C GLN A 210 10.95 11.08 7.71
N SER A 211 10.15 11.91 7.02
CA SER A 211 9.90 11.81 5.60
C SER A 211 11.14 12.20 4.80
N ASP A 212 11.35 11.54 3.67
CA ASP A 212 12.48 11.78 2.76
C ASP A 212 12.39 13.11 1.99
N PHE A 213 11.18 13.66 1.84
CA PHE A 213 10.96 15.00 1.29
C PHE A 213 11.12 16.13 2.32
N PHE A 214 11.41 15.85 3.59
CA PHE A 214 11.66 16.91 4.57
C PHE A 214 13.07 17.48 4.42
N ILE A 215 13.18 18.80 4.28
CA ILE A 215 14.46 19.50 4.14
C ILE A 215 14.87 20.12 5.47
N GLU A 216 14.05 21.02 6.01
CA GLU A 216 14.42 21.78 7.22
C GLU A 216 13.19 22.38 7.91
N SER A 217 13.22 22.41 9.24
CA SER A 217 12.25 23.16 10.05
C SER A 217 12.78 24.56 10.37
N ASN A 218 11.92 25.58 10.38
CA ASN A 218 12.30 26.98 10.63
C ASN A 218 13.27 27.54 9.56
N LYS A 219 13.12 27.11 8.31
CA LYS A 219 13.81 27.73 7.18
C LYS A 219 13.26 29.14 6.97
N THR A 220 14.15 30.10 6.79
CA THR A 220 13.79 31.49 6.47
C THR A 220 13.39 31.57 4.99
N MET A 221 12.13 31.91 4.68
CA MET A 221 11.64 32.03 3.31
C MET A 221 10.82 33.31 3.12
N ARG A 222 10.74 33.80 1.88
CA ARG A 222 10.01 35.03 1.53
C ARG A 222 8.53 34.70 1.26
N PHE A 223 7.65 35.33 2.01
CA PHE A 223 6.19 35.25 1.94
C PHE A 223 5.68 36.62 1.49
N GLY A 224 5.54 36.81 0.18
CA GLY A 224 5.24 38.12 -0.41
C GLY A 224 6.33 39.15 -0.10
N ASN A 225 5.99 40.16 0.71
CA ASN A 225 6.92 41.22 1.11
C ASN A 225 7.64 40.93 2.43
N GLU A 226 7.23 39.90 3.17
CA GLU A 226 7.79 39.57 4.47
C GLU A 226 8.68 38.32 4.39
N THR A 227 9.57 38.18 5.36
CA THR A 227 10.36 36.97 5.52
C THR A 227 9.89 36.24 6.78
N LYS A 228 9.49 34.97 6.64
CA LYS A 228 8.93 34.17 7.72
C LYS A 228 9.67 32.84 7.86
N LYS A 229 9.52 32.24 9.03
CA LYS A 229 9.99 30.88 9.32
C LYS A 229 8.93 29.88 8.83
N ALA A 230 9.37 28.90 8.05
CA ALA A 230 8.52 27.88 7.47
C ALA A 230 9.17 26.49 7.58
N TRP A 231 8.36 25.47 7.34
CA TRP A 231 8.81 24.10 7.15
C TRP A 231 9.05 23.89 5.66
N ALA A 232 10.30 23.60 5.30
CA ALA A 232 10.72 23.45 3.92
C ALA A 232 10.69 21.98 3.51
N LEU A 233 10.00 21.69 2.41
CA LEU A 233 9.84 20.36 1.84
C LEU A 233 10.27 20.35 0.37
N ASP A 234 10.82 19.23 -0.07
CA ASP A 234 11.11 18.99 -1.49
C ASP A 234 9.79 18.76 -2.24
N PHE A 235 9.40 19.74 -3.05
CA PHE A 235 8.15 19.69 -3.79
C PHE A 235 8.22 18.74 -4.99
N SER A 236 9.42 18.48 -5.52
CA SER A 236 9.60 17.57 -6.65
C SER A 236 9.25 16.15 -6.23
N ILE A 237 9.79 15.71 -5.09
CA ILE A 237 9.48 14.40 -4.51
C ILE A 237 7.99 14.30 -4.14
N LEU A 238 7.41 15.36 -3.58
CA LEU A 238 5.99 15.39 -3.25
C LEU A 238 5.09 15.23 -4.48
N LYS A 239 5.40 15.90 -5.60
CA LYS A 239 4.62 15.80 -6.85
C LYS A 239 4.65 14.42 -7.48
N GLU A 240 5.73 13.66 -7.29
CA GLU A 240 5.83 12.29 -7.81
C GLU A 240 4.92 11.32 -7.06
N ARG A 241 4.55 11.63 -5.80
CA ARG A 241 3.85 10.70 -4.90
C ARG A 241 2.44 11.12 -4.52
N CYS A 242 2.16 12.42 -4.56
CA CYS A 242 0.95 13.03 -4.04
C CYS A 242 0.29 13.94 -5.08
N ASP A 243 -1.04 14.00 -5.07
CA ASP A 243 -1.78 15.06 -5.73
C ASP A 243 -1.72 16.34 -4.88
N VAL A 244 -0.61 17.07 -5.05
CA VAL A 244 -0.32 18.36 -4.41
C VAL A 244 -0.47 19.53 -5.38
N SER A 245 -1.15 19.31 -6.51
CA SER A 245 -1.37 20.30 -7.57
C SER A 245 -2.04 21.59 -7.08
N GLY A 246 -2.85 21.51 -6.01
CA GLY A 246 -3.49 22.67 -5.39
C GLY A 246 -2.53 23.71 -4.80
N PHE A 247 -1.27 23.36 -4.53
CA PHE A 247 -0.25 24.33 -4.14
C PHE A 247 0.33 25.11 -5.33
N GLU A 248 0.17 24.63 -6.56
CA GLU A 248 0.73 25.29 -7.75
C GLU A 248 -0.06 26.53 -8.18
N ILE A 249 -1.19 26.80 -7.51
CA ILE A 249 -1.99 28.01 -7.73
C ILE A 249 -1.24 29.20 -7.13
N THR A 250 -0.58 30.00 -7.97
CA THR A 250 0.22 31.16 -7.52
C THR A 250 -0.57 32.45 -7.37
N ASP A 251 -1.78 32.51 -7.93
CA ASP A 251 -2.66 33.68 -7.88
C ASP A 251 -4.08 33.27 -7.47
N ILE A 252 -4.50 33.68 -6.28
CA ILE A 252 -5.91 33.73 -5.93
C ILE A 252 -6.28 35.21 -6.03
N GLU A 253 -7.08 35.60 -7.03
CA GLU A 253 -7.68 36.93 -7.04
C GLU A 253 -8.44 37.13 -5.72
N PRO A 254 -8.12 38.16 -4.93
CA PRO A 254 -8.87 38.44 -3.72
C PRO A 254 -10.31 38.77 -4.10
N LEU A 255 -11.27 38.10 -3.45
CA LEU A 255 -12.68 38.49 -3.46
C LEU A 255 -12.88 39.90 -2.93
#